data_AF-A0A7J9CW42-F1
#
_entry.id   AF-A0A7J9CW42-F1
#
_cell.length_a   1.000
_cell.length_b   1.000
_cell.length_c   1.000
_cell.angle_alpha   90.00
_cell.angle_beta   90.00
_cell.angle_gamma   90.00
#
_symmetry.space_group_name_H-M   'P 1'
#
loop_
_entity.id
_entity.type
_entity.pdbx_description
1 polymer ?
#
loop_
_entity_poly.entity_id
_entity_poly.type
_entity_poly.pdbx_seq_one_letter_code
_entity_poly.pdbx_strand_id
1 'polypeptide(L)'
;YDWDLLAARSIWAFGPDKQGPNILLDDTLPTEVDKGLLGSVRDSIVQGFQWGAREGPLCDEPIRNVKFKIVDARIASEPLHRGSGQIIPTARRVAYSAFLMATPRLMEPVYYVEIQTPIDCVSAIYTVLSRRRGHVTADVPQPGTPAYIVKAFLPVIESFGFETDLRYHTQGQAFCLSVFDHWAIVPGDPLDKSIVLRPLEPAPIQHLAREFMVKTRRRKGMSEDVSINKFFDEAMVVELAQQAADLHQQMI
;
A
#
# COMPACT_ATOMS: atom_id res chain seq x y z
N TYR A 1 0.59 9.74 -18.52
CA TYR A 1 0.24 8.38 -18.08
C TYR A 1 -0.07 7.45 -19.25
N ASP A 2 -0.18 7.95 -20.49
CA ASP A 2 -0.33 7.13 -21.71
C ASP A 2 -1.44 6.08 -21.62
N TRP A 3 -2.60 6.50 -21.09
CA TRP A 3 -3.76 5.64 -21.02
C TRP A 3 -4.41 5.52 -22.39
N ASP A 4 -4.77 4.29 -22.74
CA ASP A 4 -5.65 4.02 -23.86
C ASP A 4 -7.03 4.67 -23.63
N LEU A 5 -7.64 5.19 -24.69
CA LEU A 5 -8.92 5.89 -24.67
C LEU A 5 -10.05 4.97 -24.21
N LEU A 6 -9.97 3.68 -24.56
CA LEU A 6 -10.94 2.67 -24.13
C LEU A 6 -10.87 2.47 -22.61
N ALA A 7 -9.66 2.25 -22.09
CA ALA A 7 -9.40 2.12 -20.66
C ALA A 7 -9.79 3.39 -19.87
N ALA A 8 -9.49 4.57 -20.40
CA ALA A 8 -9.84 5.82 -19.74
C ALA A 8 -11.36 6.02 -19.58
N ARG A 9 -12.16 5.50 -20.53
CA ARG A 9 -13.63 5.58 -20.49
C ARG A 9 -14.28 4.50 -19.64
N SER A 10 -13.57 3.42 -19.34
CA SER A 10 -14.09 2.26 -18.62
C SER A 10 -13.76 2.27 -17.12
N ILE A 11 -13.42 3.44 -16.57
CA ILE A 11 -13.23 3.63 -15.12
C ILE A 11 -14.59 3.57 -14.42
N TRP A 12 -14.73 2.63 -13.48
CA TRP A 12 -15.99 2.42 -12.77
C TRP A 12 -16.06 3.18 -11.45
N ALA A 13 -14.98 3.14 -10.68
CA ALA A 13 -14.93 3.73 -9.34
C ALA A 13 -13.49 3.99 -8.88
N PHE A 14 -13.39 4.90 -7.91
CA PHE A 14 -12.23 5.04 -7.05
C PHE A 14 -12.50 4.39 -5.68
N GLY A 15 -11.46 3.92 -5.01
CA GLY A 15 -11.56 3.27 -3.70
C GLY A 15 -10.38 3.61 -2.79
N PRO A 16 -10.52 3.53 -1.45
CA PRO A 16 -11.68 3.01 -0.71
C PRO A 16 -12.89 3.95 -0.60
N ASP A 17 -12.68 5.26 -0.70
CA ASP A 17 -13.76 6.25 -0.76
C ASP A 17 -13.88 6.83 -2.18
N LYS A 18 -14.87 7.72 -2.42
CA LYS A 18 -15.13 8.31 -3.74
C LYS A 18 -13.92 9.03 -4.35
N GLN A 19 -12.99 9.50 -3.52
CA GLN A 19 -11.72 10.14 -3.93
C GLN A 19 -10.51 9.35 -3.44
N GLY A 20 -10.62 8.02 -3.44
CA GLY A 20 -9.55 7.14 -3.00
C GLY A 20 -8.42 6.98 -4.04
N PRO A 21 -7.22 6.54 -3.60
CA PRO A 21 -6.03 6.40 -4.43
C PRO A 21 -5.99 5.14 -5.30
N ASN A 22 -7.08 4.35 -5.35
CA ASN A 22 -7.17 3.13 -6.15
C ASN A 22 -8.21 3.29 -7.25
N ILE A 23 -8.03 2.57 -8.36
CA ILE A 23 -8.91 2.64 -9.53
C ILE A 23 -9.46 1.26 -9.82
N LEU A 24 -10.78 1.16 -10.04
CA LEU A 24 -11.43 -0.01 -10.63
C LEU A 24 -11.76 0.27 -12.10
N LEU A 25 -11.25 -0.58 -12.97
CA LEU A 25 -11.37 -0.49 -14.42
C LEU A 25 -12.01 -1.75 -14.98
N ASP A 26 -12.90 -1.59 -15.95
CA ASP A 26 -13.40 -2.67 -16.79
C ASP A 26 -12.55 -2.75 -18.07
N ASP A 27 -11.80 -3.84 -18.22
CA ASP A 27 -10.99 -4.16 -19.41
C ASP A 27 -11.65 -5.26 -20.26
N THR A 28 -12.89 -5.64 -19.95
CA THR A 28 -13.58 -6.75 -20.65
C THR A 28 -14.02 -6.33 -22.05
N LEU A 29 -13.91 -7.24 -23.03
CA LEU A 29 -14.37 -7.01 -24.38
C LEU A 29 -15.87 -7.29 -24.51
N PRO A 30 -16.65 -6.47 -25.26
CA PRO A 30 -18.08 -6.72 -25.48
C PRO A 30 -18.39 -8.05 -26.19
N THR A 31 -17.40 -8.64 -26.86
CA THR A 31 -17.50 -9.95 -27.52
C THR A 31 -17.43 -11.12 -26.54
N GLU A 32 -16.81 -10.92 -25.38
CA GLU A 32 -16.57 -11.96 -24.38
C GLU A 32 -17.59 -11.89 -23.25
N VAL A 33 -17.98 -10.67 -22.85
CA VAL A 33 -18.88 -10.42 -21.72
C VAL A 33 -20.08 -9.58 -22.15
N ASP A 34 -21.27 -10.01 -21.76
CA ASP A 34 -22.50 -9.23 -21.92
C ASP A 34 -22.45 -7.98 -21.01
N LYS A 35 -22.25 -6.81 -21.63
CA LYS A 35 -22.18 -5.51 -20.96
C LYS A 35 -23.47 -5.11 -20.27
N GLY A 36 -24.63 -5.57 -20.74
CA GLY A 36 -25.92 -5.32 -20.09
C GLY A 36 -26.02 -6.03 -18.75
N LEU A 37 -25.65 -7.31 -18.71
CA LEU A 37 -25.58 -8.09 -17.48
C LEU A 37 -24.49 -7.57 -16.54
N LEU A 38 -23.31 -7.24 -17.05
CA LEU A 38 -22.22 -6.68 -16.25
C LEU A 38 -22.60 -5.33 -15.62
N GLY A 39 -23.27 -4.46 -16.38
CA GLY A 39 -23.78 -3.19 -15.89
C GLY A 39 -24.79 -3.35 -14.75
N SER A 40 -25.60 -4.40 -14.79
CA SER A 40 -26.63 -4.67 -13.77
C SER A 40 -26.07 -5.01 -12.38
N VAL A 41 -24.82 -5.48 -12.30
CA VAL A 41 -24.15 -5.86 -11.04
C VAL A 41 -23.04 -4.88 -10.65
N ARG A 42 -22.81 -3.84 -11.47
CA ARG A 42 -21.75 -2.84 -11.30
C ARG A 42 -21.71 -2.27 -9.88
N ASP A 43 -22.85 -1.83 -9.35
CA ASP A 43 -22.90 -1.20 -8.04
C ASP A 43 -22.49 -2.15 -6.91
N SER A 44 -22.84 -3.44 -7.03
CA SER A 44 -22.43 -4.47 -6.07
C SER A 44 -20.93 -4.75 -6.15
N ILE A 45 -20.35 -4.78 -7.35
CA ILE A 45 -18.90 -4.93 -7.55
C ILE A 45 -18.17 -3.72 -6.96
N VAL A 46 -18.65 -2.50 -7.23
CA VAL A 46 -18.05 -1.26 -6.70
C VAL A 46 -18.10 -1.24 -5.17
N GLN A 47 -19.21 -1.63 -4.56
CA GLN A 47 -19.32 -1.73 -3.09
C GLN A 47 -18.35 -2.76 -2.51
N GLY A 48 -18.26 -3.95 -3.11
CA GLY A 48 -17.31 -4.98 -2.69
C GLY A 48 -15.86 -4.54 -2.85
N PHE A 49 -15.54 -3.85 -3.95
CA PHE A 49 -14.22 -3.27 -4.19
C PHE A 49 -13.87 -2.19 -3.17
N GLN A 50 -14.76 -1.22 -2.91
CA GLN A 50 -14.51 -0.15 -1.94
C GLN A 50 -14.34 -0.69 -0.52
N TRP A 51 -15.18 -1.65 -0.13
CA TRP A 51 -15.05 -2.35 1.14
C TRP A 51 -13.72 -3.11 1.23
N GLY A 52 -13.39 -3.88 0.20
CA GLY A 52 -12.11 -4.59 0.10
C GLY A 52 -10.93 -3.63 0.19
N ALA A 53 -10.93 -2.54 -0.58
CA ALA A 53 -9.86 -1.54 -0.58
C ALA A 53 -9.71 -0.82 0.76
N ARG A 54 -10.75 -0.74 1.60
CA ARG A 54 -10.70 -0.10 2.92
C ARG A 54 -9.99 -0.97 3.95
N GLU A 55 -10.25 -2.27 3.92
CA GLU A 55 -9.66 -3.23 4.86
C GLU A 55 -8.33 -3.78 4.31
N GLY A 56 -8.23 -4.17 3.05
CA GLY A 56 -6.99 -4.76 2.51
C GLY A 56 -6.63 -6.12 3.12
N PRO A 57 -5.94 -7.02 2.38
CA PRO A 57 -5.71 -8.38 2.86
C PRO A 57 -4.49 -8.55 3.77
N LEU A 58 -3.56 -7.57 3.80
CA LEU A 58 -2.31 -7.70 4.54
C LEU A 58 -2.46 -7.43 6.03
N CYS A 59 -3.04 -6.30 6.42
CA CYS A 59 -3.03 -5.83 7.81
C CYS A 59 -4.37 -5.22 8.23
N ASP A 60 -5.47 -5.43 7.52
CA ASP A 60 -6.73 -4.70 7.71
C ASP A 60 -6.51 -3.17 7.67
N GLU A 61 -5.65 -2.69 6.76
CA GLU A 61 -5.35 -1.30 6.46
C GLU A 61 -5.64 -0.97 4.98
N PRO A 62 -5.99 0.29 4.65
CA PRO A 62 -6.44 0.66 3.31
C PRO A 62 -5.37 0.41 2.25
N ILE A 63 -5.79 -0.15 1.12
CA ILE A 63 -4.98 -0.34 -0.08
C ILE A 63 -4.71 1.04 -0.70
N ARG A 64 -3.51 1.24 -1.25
CA ARG A 64 -3.13 2.48 -1.90
C ARG A 64 -2.36 2.24 -3.21
N ASN A 65 -2.63 3.09 -4.20
CA ASN A 65 -1.94 3.12 -5.49
C ASN A 65 -2.04 1.82 -6.29
N VAL A 66 -3.23 1.21 -6.33
CA VAL A 66 -3.49 -0.03 -7.08
C VAL A 66 -4.55 0.20 -8.16
N LYS A 67 -4.28 -0.33 -9.36
CA LYS A 67 -5.23 -0.41 -10.47
C LYS A 67 -5.79 -1.82 -10.55
N PHE A 68 -7.08 -1.97 -10.25
CA PHE A 68 -7.82 -3.21 -10.43
C PHE A 68 -8.44 -3.24 -11.81
N LYS A 69 -8.18 -4.30 -12.58
CA LYS A 69 -8.75 -4.52 -13.90
C LYS A 69 -9.65 -5.74 -13.86
N ILE A 70 -10.88 -5.59 -14.32
CA ILE A 70 -11.80 -6.71 -14.58
C ILE A 70 -11.49 -7.21 -15.98
N VAL A 71 -11.02 -8.46 -16.07
CA VAL A 71 -10.60 -9.09 -17.33
C VAL A 71 -11.70 -9.99 -17.90
N ASP A 72 -12.39 -10.72 -17.04
CA ASP A 72 -13.55 -11.54 -17.40
C ASP A 72 -14.61 -11.47 -16.28
N ALA A 73 -15.87 -11.67 -16.62
CA ALA A 73 -16.98 -11.72 -15.69
C ALA A 73 -18.10 -12.64 -16.21
N ARG A 74 -18.24 -13.81 -15.58
CA ARG A 74 -19.36 -14.73 -15.83
C ARG A 74 -20.47 -14.49 -14.82
N ILE A 75 -21.60 -14.00 -15.30
CA ILE A 75 -22.73 -13.58 -14.47
C ILE A 75 -23.96 -14.42 -14.80
N ALA A 76 -24.67 -14.90 -13.78
CA ALA A 76 -25.92 -15.62 -13.97
C ALA A 76 -27.01 -14.70 -14.57
N SER A 77 -27.80 -15.23 -15.50
CA SER A 77 -28.87 -14.49 -16.18
C SER A 77 -30.01 -14.11 -15.23
N GLU A 78 -30.37 -15.00 -14.31
CA GLU A 78 -31.48 -14.80 -13.39
C GLU A 78 -31.14 -13.81 -12.27
N PRO A 79 -31.96 -12.76 -12.05
CA PRO A 79 -31.73 -11.76 -11.00
C PRO A 79 -31.57 -12.33 -9.58
N LEU A 80 -32.23 -13.45 -9.29
CA LEU A 80 -32.20 -14.10 -7.97
C LEU A 80 -30.80 -14.61 -7.61
N HIS A 81 -30.01 -15.03 -8.60
CA HIS A 81 -28.66 -15.56 -8.43
C HIS A 81 -27.55 -14.50 -8.49
N ARG A 82 -27.93 -13.22 -8.63
CA ARG A 82 -27.01 -12.08 -8.66
C ARG A 82 -27.34 -11.04 -7.59
N GLY A 83 -27.90 -11.50 -6.47
CA GLY A 83 -28.19 -10.65 -5.31
C GLY A 83 -26.92 -10.03 -4.74
N SER A 84 -27.03 -8.80 -4.21
CA SER A 84 -25.88 -8.06 -3.68
C SER A 84 -25.11 -8.81 -2.60
N GLY A 85 -25.80 -9.62 -1.79
CA GLY A 85 -25.19 -10.46 -0.76
C GLY A 85 -24.27 -11.57 -1.29
N GLN A 86 -24.43 -11.99 -2.55
CA GLN A 86 -23.55 -12.96 -3.21
C GLN A 86 -22.39 -12.27 -3.91
N ILE A 87 -22.65 -11.11 -4.55
CA ILE A 87 -21.64 -10.42 -5.37
C ILE A 87 -20.67 -9.61 -4.52
N ILE A 88 -21.14 -8.87 -3.49
CA ILE A 88 -20.29 -7.98 -2.70
C ILE A 88 -19.13 -8.75 -2.01
N PRO A 89 -19.37 -9.86 -1.29
CA PRO A 89 -18.28 -10.61 -0.66
C PRO A 89 -17.36 -11.26 -1.69
N THR A 90 -17.91 -11.71 -2.82
CA THR A 90 -17.13 -12.32 -3.91
C THR A 90 -16.21 -11.30 -4.57
N ALA A 91 -16.71 -10.10 -4.90
CA ALA A 91 -15.91 -9.01 -5.46
C ALA A 91 -14.79 -8.59 -4.50
N ARG A 92 -15.06 -8.56 -3.18
CA ARG A 92 -14.06 -8.33 -2.14
C ARG A 92 -12.97 -9.42 -2.15
N ARG A 93 -13.36 -10.71 -2.16
CA ARG A 93 -12.42 -11.84 -2.22
C ARG A 93 -11.55 -11.78 -3.48
N VAL A 94 -12.15 -11.47 -4.64
CA VAL A 94 -11.44 -11.33 -5.91
C VAL A 94 -10.41 -10.20 -5.83
N ALA A 95 -10.78 -9.02 -5.31
CA ALA A 95 -9.83 -7.92 -5.12
C ALA A 95 -8.63 -8.31 -4.24
N TYR A 96 -8.87 -9.06 -3.15
CA TYR A 96 -7.78 -9.55 -2.30
C TYR A 96 -6.89 -10.57 -3.00
N SER A 97 -7.50 -11.51 -3.72
CA SER A 97 -6.78 -12.54 -4.46
C SER A 97 -5.86 -11.93 -5.52
N ALA A 98 -6.36 -10.97 -6.30
CA ALA A 98 -5.60 -10.24 -7.30
C ALA A 98 -4.47 -9.40 -6.68
N PHE A 99 -4.74 -8.73 -5.55
CA PHE A 99 -3.72 -7.93 -4.86
C PHE A 99 -2.59 -8.79 -4.29
N LEU A 100 -2.90 -9.96 -3.73
CA LEU A 100 -1.88 -10.86 -3.17
C LEU A 100 -1.02 -11.52 -4.24
N MET A 101 -1.54 -11.73 -5.46
CA MET A 101 -0.76 -12.25 -6.58
C MET A 101 0.22 -11.23 -7.19
N ALA A 102 -0.07 -9.94 -7.09
CA ALA A 102 0.69 -8.89 -7.76
C ALA A 102 2.04 -8.51 -7.12
N THR A 103 2.42 -9.11 -5.99
CA THR A 103 3.53 -8.70 -5.08
C THR A 103 3.18 -7.49 -4.18
N PRO A 104 2.34 -7.71 -3.16
CA PRO A 104 1.89 -6.61 -2.30
C PRO A 104 3.01 -6.08 -1.41
N ARG A 105 3.06 -4.75 -1.23
CA ARG A 105 4.03 -4.06 -0.36
C ARG A 105 3.32 -3.21 0.67
N LEU A 106 3.95 -3.03 1.83
CA LEU A 106 3.49 -2.07 2.83
C LEU A 106 3.97 -0.67 2.48
N MET A 107 3.15 0.33 2.80
CA MET A 107 3.52 1.72 2.72
C MET A 107 3.58 2.33 4.13
N GLU A 108 4.67 3.02 4.44
CA GLU A 108 4.80 3.82 5.65
C GLU A 108 4.51 5.30 5.35
N PRO A 109 3.88 6.04 6.28
CA PRO A 109 3.77 7.47 6.15
C PRO A 109 5.14 8.12 6.41
N VAL A 110 5.44 9.18 5.67
CA VAL A 110 6.67 9.95 5.77
C VAL A 110 6.32 11.40 6.11
N TYR A 111 6.99 11.93 7.13
CA TYR A 111 6.93 13.34 7.46
C TYR A 111 7.91 14.12 6.62
N TYR A 112 7.45 15.26 6.11
CA TYR A 112 8.32 16.36 5.76
C TYR A 112 8.64 17.13 7.03
N VAL A 113 9.93 17.22 7.33
CA VAL A 113 10.47 17.86 8.53
C VAL A 113 11.21 19.11 8.11
N GLU A 114 10.83 20.24 8.68
CA GLU A 114 11.53 21.50 8.54
C GLU A 114 12.24 21.82 9.85
N ILE A 115 13.55 21.96 9.78
CA ILE A 115 14.42 22.16 10.95
C ILE A 115 15.12 23.50 10.82
N GLN A 116 14.89 24.38 11.79
CA GLN A 116 15.59 25.65 11.90
C GLN A 116 16.74 25.51 12.89
N THR A 117 17.96 25.87 12.48
CA THR A 117 19.16 25.73 13.32
C THR A 117 20.26 26.73 12.93
N PRO A 118 21.21 27.07 13.80
CA PRO A 118 22.46 27.72 13.40
C PRO A 118 23.33 26.81 12.52
N ILE A 119 24.24 27.39 11.73
CA ILE A 119 25.12 26.64 10.81
C ILE A 119 25.99 25.59 11.53
N ASP A 120 26.43 25.89 12.75
CA ASP A 120 27.34 25.04 13.53
C ASP A 120 26.70 23.68 13.90
N CYS A 121 25.38 23.67 14.05
CA CYS A 121 24.61 22.50 14.46
C CYS A 121 24.14 21.64 13.28
N VAL A 122 24.31 22.09 12.03
CA VAL A 122 23.82 21.38 10.84
C VAL A 122 24.38 19.95 10.76
N SER A 123 25.68 19.77 11.02
CA SER A 123 26.32 18.45 11.00
C SER A 123 25.73 17.46 12.02
N ALA A 124 25.33 17.95 13.20
CA ALA A 124 24.67 17.13 14.21
C ALA A 124 23.30 16.66 13.73
N ILE A 125 22.54 17.51 13.01
CA ILE A 125 21.23 17.17 12.44
C ILE A 125 21.34 16.03 11.42
N TYR A 126 22.31 16.08 10.52
CA TYR A 126 22.57 14.99 9.56
C TYR A 126 22.86 13.66 10.29
N THR A 127 23.57 13.71 11.41
CA THR A 127 23.88 12.53 12.22
C THR A 127 22.61 11.97 12.90
N VAL A 128 21.74 12.82 13.44
CA VAL A 128 20.50 12.39 14.08
C VAL A 128 19.50 11.83 13.05
N LEU A 129 19.37 12.49 11.89
CA LEU A 129 18.49 12.03 10.80
C LEU A 129 18.97 10.69 10.21
N SER A 130 20.27 10.52 9.95
CA SER A 130 20.80 9.28 9.36
C SER A 130 20.57 8.04 10.24
N ARG A 131 20.59 8.20 11.57
CA ARG A 131 20.24 7.12 12.51
C ARG A 131 18.78 6.67 12.42
N ARG A 132 17.89 7.54 11.93
CA ARG A 132 16.43 7.38 11.88
C ARG A 132 15.91 7.23 10.45
N ARG A 133 16.74 6.75 9.52
CA ARG A 133 16.43 6.61 8.08
C ARG A 133 15.93 7.91 7.42
N GLY A 134 16.28 9.06 7.99
CA GLY A 134 15.93 10.36 7.46
C GLY A 134 16.79 10.73 6.26
N HIS A 135 16.18 11.33 5.25
CA HIS A 135 16.85 11.82 4.04
C HIS A 135 16.73 13.34 3.97
N VAL A 136 17.87 14.04 3.90
CA VAL A 136 17.87 15.51 3.75
C VAL A 136 17.70 15.85 2.28
N THR A 137 16.68 16.66 1.98
CA THR A 137 16.33 17.09 0.62
C THR A 137 17.06 18.38 0.25
N ALA A 138 17.14 19.33 1.18
CA ALA A 138 17.79 20.61 0.96
C ALA A 138 18.19 21.28 2.27
N ASP A 139 19.30 22.00 2.25
CA ASP A 139 19.77 22.90 3.28
C ASP A 139 19.89 24.31 2.69
N VAL A 140 19.10 25.25 3.22
CA VAL A 140 19.03 26.62 2.69
C VAL A 140 19.29 27.61 3.81
N PRO A 141 20.24 28.57 3.65
CA PRO A 141 20.40 29.66 4.60
C PRO A 141 19.17 30.58 4.56
N GLN A 142 18.61 30.91 5.72
CA GLN A 142 17.45 31.80 5.82
C GLN A 142 17.89 33.26 5.61
N PRO A 143 17.47 33.94 4.53
CA PRO A 143 17.91 35.30 4.25
C PRO A 143 17.56 36.27 5.39
N GLY A 144 18.53 37.10 5.78
CA GLY A 144 18.34 38.10 6.84
C GLY A 144 18.47 37.56 8.27
N THR A 145 18.81 36.28 8.46
CA THR A 145 19.09 35.69 9.78
C THR A 145 20.32 34.79 9.73
N PRO A 146 21.00 34.52 10.86
CA PRO A 146 22.09 33.53 10.93
C PRO A 146 21.57 32.07 10.98
N ALA A 147 20.28 31.83 10.76
CA ALA A 147 19.68 30.51 10.79
C ALA A 147 19.73 29.82 9.42
N TYR A 148 19.83 28.50 9.45
CA TYR A 148 19.67 27.59 8.33
C TYR A 148 18.37 26.82 8.49
N ILE A 149 17.72 26.55 7.36
CA ILE A 149 16.55 25.69 7.27
C ILE A 149 16.98 24.41 6.57
N VAL A 150 16.90 23.30 7.29
CA VAL A 150 17.14 21.95 6.77
C VAL A 150 15.79 21.29 6.54
N LYS A 151 15.56 20.89 5.29
CA LYS A 151 14.34 20.21 4.84
C LYS A 151 14.66 18.74 4.65
N ALA A 152 13.92 17.87 5.33
CA ALA A 152 14.17 16.43 5.32
C ALA A 152 12.88 15.62 5.27
N PHE A 153 13.01 14.37 4.83
CA PHE A 153 11.98 13.35 4.94
C PHE A 153 12.33 12.37 6.06
N LEU A 154 11.36 12.03 6.89
CA LEU A 154 11.52 11.14 8.03
C LEU A 154 10.33 10.18 8.13
N PRO A 155 10.55 8.85 8.09
CA PRO A 155 9.48 7.89 8.34
C PRO A 155 8.83 8.12 9.71
N VAL A 156 7.50 8.11 9.79
CA VAL A 156 6.77 8.44 11.03
C VAL A 156 7.11 7.48 12.17
N ILE A 157 7.37 6.21 11.88
CA ILE A 157 7.77 5.23 12.91
C ILE A 157 9.11 5.60 13.56
N GLU A 158 9.98 6.30 12.84
CA GLU A 158 11.29 6.77 13.30
C GLU A 158 11.22 8.21 13.85
N SER A 159 10.07 8.88 13.79
CA SER A 159 9.94 10.26 14.30
C SER A 159 9.67 10.34 15.79
N PHE A 160 9.32 9.23 16.45
CA PHE A 160 9.08 9.21 17.89
C PHE A 160 10.35 9.57 18.67
N GLY A 161 10.30 10.67 19.42
CA GLY A 161 11.43 11.22 20.17
C GLY A 161 12.44 11.99 19.31
N PHE A 162 12.19 12.19 18.01
CA PHE A 162 13.11 12.89 17.12
C PHE A 162 13.38 14.34 17.57
N GLU A 163 12.35 15.09 17.94
CA GLU A 163 12.50 16.47 18.43
C GLU A 163 13.40 16.54 19.68
N THR A 164 13.19 15.60 20.62
CA THR A 164 13.96 15.54 21.86
C THR A 164 15.44 15.24 21.60
N ASP A 165 15.73 14.25 20.75
CA ASP A 165 17.09 13.91 20.36
C ASP A 165 17.78 15.06 19.64
N LEU A 166 17.05 15.73 18.74
CA LEU A 166 17.54 16.88 18.00
C LEU A 166 17.97 17.98 18.97
N ARG A 167 17.08 18.37 19.89
CA ARG A 167 17.34 19.41 20.89
C ARG A 167 18.47 18.99 21.84
N TYR A 168 18.57 17.73 22.23
CA TYR A 168 19.65 17.24 23.06
C TYR A 168 21.02 17.39 22.37
N HIS A 169 21.12 16.95 21.11
CA HIS A 169 22.36 17.00 20.34
C HIS A 169 22.76 18.41 19.91
N THR A 170 21.81 19.33 19.79
CA THR A 170 22.07 20.75 19.46
C THR A 170 21.99 21.68 20.66
N GLN A 171 21.99 21.17 21.91
CA GLN A 171 21.87 21.98 23.13
C GLN A 171 20.67 22.95 23.14
N GLY A 172 19.56 22.54 22.53
CA GLY A 172 18.32 23.31 22.42
C GLY A 172 18.30 24.36 21.32
N GLN A 173 19.35 24.47 20.50
CA GLN A 173 19.45 25.48 19.44
C GLN A 173 18.64 25.16 18.17
N ALA A 174 18.40 23.87 17.88
CA ALA A 174 17.57 23.46 16.75
C ALA A 174 16.12 23.27 17.17
N PHE A 175 15.22 23.64 16.26
CA PHE A 175 13.79 23.44 16.39
C PHE A 175 13.24 22.78 15.12
N CYS A 176 12.36 21.78 15.27
CA CYS A 176 11.78 21.08 14.13
C CYS A 176 10.26 21.13 14.14
N LEU A 177 9.69 21.24 12.94
CA LEU A 177 8.27 21.02 12.67
C LEU A 177 8.13 19.83 11.72
N SER A 178 7.20 18.93 12.02
CA SER A 178 6.93 17.75 11.19
C SER A 178 5.50 17.80 10.67
N VAL A 179 5.32 17.64 9.37
CA VAL A 179 4.02 17.57 8.71
C VAL A 179 3.95 16.33 7.83
N PHE A 180 2.78 15.71 7.73
CA PHE A 180 2.57 14.61 6.78
C PHE A 180 2.74 15.09 5.35
N ASP A 181 3.54 14.36 4.57
CA ASP A 181 3.81 14.68 3.17
C ASP A 181 3.26 13.57 2.25
N HIS A 182 3.83 12.37 2.32
CA HIS A 182 3.45 11.26 1.44
C HIS A 182 3.59 9.89 2.09
N TRP A 183 3.24 8.86 1.31
CA TRP A 183 3.41 7.45 1.67
C TRP A 183 4.55 6.87 0.83
N ALA A 184 5.51 6.21 1.47
CA ALA A 184 6.64 5.55 0.83
C ALA A 184 6.56 4.04 1.06
N ILE A 185 7.11 3.26 0.12
CA ILE A 185 7.15 1.80 0.25
C ILE A 185 8.16 1.43 1.35
N VAL A 186 7.73 0.58 2.29
CA VAL A 186 8.61 0.03 3.31
C VAL A 186 9.60 -0.92 2.64
N PRO A 187 10.91 -0.80 2.89
CA PRO A 187 11.87 -1.74 2.37
C PRO A 187 11.62 -3.16 2.89
N GLY A 188 11.77 -4.14 1.99
CA GLY A 188 11.54 -5.55 2.31
C GLY A 188 10.23 -6.12 1.81
N ASP A 189 10.06 -7.42 2.01
CA ASP A 189 8.86 -8.16 1.61
C ASP A 189 8.01 -8.54 2.83
N PRO A 190 6.73 -8.14 2.89
CA PRO A 190 5.85 -8.52 4.00
C PRO A 190 5.51 -10.02 3.99
N LEU A 191 5.52 -10.68 2.83
CA LEU A 191 5.10 -12.09 2.68
C LEU A 191 6.25 -13.09 2.82
N ASP A 192 7.48 -12.63 2.99
CA ASP A 192 8.64 -13.50 3.13
C ASP A 192 8.66 -14.20 4.50
N LYS A 193 8.50 -15.52 4.48
CA LYS A 193 8.48 -16.39 5.66
C LYS A 193 9.86 -16.87 6.09
N SER A 194 10.87 -16.70 5.24
CA SER A 194 12.25 -17.10 5.56
C SER A 194 12.86 -16.23 6.67
N ILE A 195 12.34 -15.01 6.82
CA ILE A 195 12.80 -14.03 7.80
C ILE A 195 12.28 -14.40 9.20
N VAL A 196 13.22 -14.75 10.08
CA VAL A 196 12.94 -14.97 11.50
C VAL A 196 13.06 -13.65 12.26
N LEU A 197 11.93 -13.17 12.79
CA LEU A 197 11.87 -11.97 13.61
C LEU A 197 12.15 -12.31 15.08
N ARG A 198 13.13 -11.62 15.67
CA ARG A 198 13.44 -11.74 17.10
C ARG A 198 12.59 -10.77 17.91
N PRO A 199 11.94 -11.22 19.01
CA PRO A 199 11.22 -10.31 19.89
C PRO A 199 12.13 -9.24 20.49
N LEU A 200 11.63 -8.01 20.60
CA LEU A 200 12.31 -6.86 21.23
C LEU A 200 13.60 -6.37 20.57
N GLU A 201 14.03 -6.97 19.45
CA GLU A 201 15.12 -6.45 18.62
C GLU A 201 14.53 -5.71 17.41
N PRO A 202 15.06 -4.53 17.03
CA PRO A 202 14.67 -3.86 15.80
C PRO A 202 15.16 -4.67 14.59
N ALA A 203 14.29 -4.90 13.59
CA ALA A 203 14.72 -5.61 12.40
C ALA A 203 15.65 -4.76 11.52
N PRO A 204 16.55 -5.39 10.76
CA PRO A 204 17.28 -4.70 9.70
C PRO A 204 16.34 -4.08 8.67
N ILE A 205 16.82 -3.04 7.97
CA ILE A 205 16.02 -2.26 7.01
C ILE A 205 15.31 -3.16 5.98
N GLN A 206 16.00 -4.18 5.46
CA GLN A 206 15.46 -5.10 4.45
C GLN A 206 14.30 -5.98 4.95
N HIS A 207 14.12 -6.10 6.26
CA HIS A 207 13.13 -6.99 6.89
C HIS A 207 12.00 -6.20 7.58
N LEU A 208 12.01 -4.86 7.52
CA LEU A 208 11.04 -4.01 8.19
C LEU A 208 9.60 -4.27 7.74
N ALA A 209 9.38 -4.50 6.44
CA ALA A 209 8.04 -4.80 5.94
C ALA A 209 7.44 -6.04 6.61
N ARG A 210 8.23 -7.10 6.81
CA ARG A 210 7.81 -8.33 7.50
C ARG A 210 7.53 -8.06 8.98
N GLU A 211 8.41 -7.31 9.64
CA GLU A 211 8.25 -6.93 11.04
C GLU A 211 6.94 -6.15 11.28
N PHE A 212 6.72 -5.10 10.48
CA PHE A 212 5.53 -4.26 10.57
C PHE A 212 4.27 -5.06 10.29
N MET A 213 4.29 -5.95 9.29
CA MET A 213 3.14 -6.80 8.98
C MET A 213 2.78 -7.71 10.16
N VAL A 214 3.74 -8.51 10.64
CA VAL A 214 3.48 -9.50 11.72
C VAL A 214 3.04 -8.81 13.01
N LYS A 215 3.73 -7.72 13.42
CA LYS A 215 3.38 -6.99 14.64
C LYS A 215 1.99 -6.34 14.55
N THR A 216 1.65 -5.76 13.39
CA THR A 216 0.32 -5.16 13.19
C THR A 216 -0.78 -6.21 13.20
N ARG A 217 -0.56 -7.36 12.55
CA ARG A 217 -1.51 -8.48 12.54
C ARG A 217 -1.72 -9.07 13.93
N ARG A 218 -0.65 -9.31 14.70
CA ARG A 218 -0.74 -9.75 16.11
C ARG A 218 -1.53 -8.75 16.96
N ARG A 219 -1.27 -7.45 16.81
CA ARG A 219 -2.01 -6.39 17.52
C ARG A 219 -3.51 -6.40 17.20
N LYS A 220 -3.88 -6.69 15.95
CA LYS A 220 -5.27 -6.78 15.49
C LYS A 220 -5.93 -8.14 15.75
N GLY A 221 -5.22 -9.11 16.35
CA GLY A 221 -5.76 -10.45 16.63
C GLY A 221 -5.91 -11.34 15.39
N MET A 222 -5.18 -11.04 14.32
CA MET A 222 -5.15 -11.85 13.10
C MET A 222 -4.04 -12.92 13.15
N SER A 223 -4.15 -13.94 12.29
CA SER A 223 -3.07 -14.90 12.04
C SER A 223 -1.80 -14.18 11.58
N GLU A 224 -0.62 -14.65 11.96
CA GLU A 224 0.65 -13.97 11.60
C GLU A 224 0.89 -13.95 10.09
N ASP A 225 0.56 -15.05 9.42
CA ASP A 225 0.69 -15.19 7.98
C ASP A 225 -0.60 -14.87 7.24
N VAL A 226 -0.41 -14.32 6.04
CA VAL A 226 -1.44 -14.20 5.01
C VAL A 226 -1.26 -15.35 4.03
N SER A 227 -2.26 -16.23 3.95
CA SER A 227 -2.29 -17.32 2.96
C SER A 227 -3.13 -16.89 1.76
N ILE A 228 -2.54 -16.94 0.57
CA ILE A 228 -3.23 -16.69 -0.71
C ILE A 228 -4.45 -17.63 -0.85
N ASN A 229 -4.28 -18.89 -0.46
CA ASN A 229 -5.31 -19.94 -0.48
C ASN A 229 -6.58 -19.61 0.32
N LYS A 230 -6.55 -18.61 1.22
CA LYS A 230 -7.75 -18.20 1.97
C LYS A 230 -8.81 -17.57 1.06
N PHE A 231 -8.38 -16.98 -0.06
CA PHE A 231 -9.27 -16.23 -0.95
C PHE A 231 -9.61 -16.97 -2.23
N PHE A 232 -8.82 -17.97 -2.62
CA PHE A 232 -9.09 -18.86 -3.75
C PHE A 232 -9.93 -20.06 -3.33
N ASP A 233 -10.74 -20.56 -4.26
CA ASP A 233 -11.35 -21.87 -4.15
C ASP A 233 -10.36 -22.93 -4.65
N GLU A 234 -10.38 -24.14 -4.09
CA GLU A 234 -9.40 -25.19 -4.40
C GLU A 234 -9.32 -25.51 -5.91
N ALA A 235 -10.47 -25.55 -6.59
CA ALA A 235 -10.53 -25.76 -8.03
C ALA A 235 -9.81 -24.65 -8.83
N MET A 236 -9.94 -23.39 -8.40
CA MET A 236 -9.27 -22.26 -9.07
C MET A 236 -7.75 -22.30 -8.88
N VAL A 237 -7.28 -22.73 -7.71
CA VAL A 237 -5.83 -22.87 -7.46
C VAL A 237 -5.21 -23.89 -8.42
N VAL A 238 -5.93 -24.98 -8.71
CA VAL A 238 -5.49 -26.01 -9.67
C VAL A 238 -5.46 -25.45 -11.09
N GLU A 239 -6.49 -24.72 -11.51
CA GLU A 239 -6.52 -24.07 -12.83
C GLU A 239 -5.39 -23.04 -13.00
N LEU A 240 -5.11 -22.24 -11.97
CA LEU A 240 -4.00 -21.28 -11.97
C LEU A 240 -2.63 -21.98 -12.08
N ALA A 241 -2.46 -23.10 -11.37
CA ALA A 241 -1.24 -23.90 -11.48
C ALA A 241 -1.06 -24.49 -12.90
N GLN A 242 -2.14 -24.90 -13.54
CA GLN A 242 -2.12 -25.37 -14.93
C GLN A 242 -1.77 -24.23 -15.89
N GLN A 243 -2.42 -23.07 -15.77
CA GLN A 243 -2.12 -21.89 -16.60
C GLN A 243 -0.68 -21.40 -16.44
N ALA A 244 -0.13 -21.43 -15.22
CA ALA A 244 1.25 -21.08 -14.97
C ALA A 244 2.23 -22.08 -15.63
N ALA A 245 1.89 -23.38 -15.63
CA ALA A 245 2.67 -24.39 -16.32
C ALA A 245 2.64 -24.21 -17.84
N ASP A 246 1.47 -23.91 -18.42
CA ASP A 246 1.29 -23.69 -19.85
C ASP A 246 2.06 -22.45 -20.34
N LEU A 247 2.03 -21.35 -19.56
CA LEU A 247 2.82 -20.14 -19.85
C LEU A 247 4.33 -20.43 -19.81
N HIS A 248 4.79 -21.23 -18.85
CA HIS A 248 6.20 -21.61 -18.78
C HIS A 248 6.61 -22.47 -19.99
N GLN A 249 5.71 -23.32 -20.48
CA GLN A 249 5.92 -24.13 -21.68
C GLN A 249 5.94 -23.32 -22.98
N GLN A 250 5.22 -22.19 -23.04
CA GLN A 250 5.23 -21.27 -24.20
C GLN A 250 6.45 -20.34 -24.25
N MET A 251 7.17 -20.18 -23.13
CA MET A 251 8.39 -19.36 -23.06
C MET A 251 9.68 -20.15 -23.32
N ILE A 252 9.59 -21.48 -23.48
CA ILE A 252 10.68 -22.38 -23.89
C ILE A 252 10.53 -22.67 -25.38
#